data_AF-I6MKM3-F1
#
_entry.id   AF-I6MKM3-F1
#
_cell.length_a   1.000
_cell.length_b   1.000
_cell.length_c   1.000
_cell.angle_alpha   90.00
_cell.angle_beta   90.00
_cell.angle_gamma   90.00
#
_symmetry.space_group_name_H-M   'P 1'
#
loop_
_entity.id
_entity.type
_entity.pdbx_description
1 polymer ?
#
loop_
_entity_poly.entity_id
_entity_poly.type
_entity_poly.pdbx_seq_one_letter_code
_entity_poly.pdbx_strand_id
1 'polypeptide(L)'
;AMIKGYWADKAGVDPAKVYSVSVMPCTAKKWETRRNDDMKSAGHGYDVDIVITTRELARMIKQAGVEILKLDDEEADSPLGPYTGAGTIFGATGGVMEAAVRGAYFLVTKKEMSDVNFKPARGLEGVKEGEVDFGNGTKIKIAVAHQMGNIAAVLDKIRAARDAGKEPPYHFV
;
A
#
# COMPACT_ATOMS: atom_id res chain seq x y z
N ALA A 1 10.50 -2.02 -10.21
CA ALA A 1 11.50 -2.68 -9.38
C ALA A 1 11.43 -4.19 -9.57
N MET A 2 10.56 -4.92 -8.86
CA MET A 2 10.55 -6.40 -8.89
C MET A 2 10.29 -7.02 -10.27
N ILE A 3 9.39 -6.44 -11.07
CA ILE A 3 9.08 -6.96 -12.41
C ILE A 3 10.29 -6.86 -13.35
N LYS A 4 10.87 -5.66 -13.50
CA LYS A 4 12.03 -5.43 -14.37
C LYS A 4 13.35 -5.97 -13.82
N GLY A 5 13.46 -6.17 -12.50
CA GLY A 5 14.65 -6.72 -11.85
C GLY A 5 14.59 -8.24 -11.74
N TYR A 6 13.79 -8.73 -10.79
CA TYR A 6 13.76 -10.15 -10.43
C TYR A 6 12.98 -11.02 -11.42
N TRP A 7 11.77 -10.61 -11.81
CA TRP A 7 10.91 -11.43 -12.66
C TRP A 7 11.45 -11.55 -14.09
N ALA A 8 11.92 -10.45 -14.68
CA ALA A 8 12.46 -10.45 -16.03
C ALA A 8 13.65 -11.42 -16.18
N ASP A 9 14.58 -11.41 -15.21
CA ASP A 9 15.69 -12.38 -15.14
C ASP A 9 15.18 -13.82 -15.04
N LYS A 10 14.27 -14.09 -14.09
CA LYS A 10 13.65 -15.41 -13.92
C LYS A 10 12.91 -15.92 -15.15
N ALA A 11 12.27 -15.03 -15.91
CA ALA A 11 11.51 -15.35 -17.10
C ALA A 11 12.38 -15.41 -18.38
N GLY A 12 13.67 -15.08 -18.30
CA GLY A 12 14.55 -14.98 -19.47
C GLY A 12 14.14 -13.87 -20.44
N VAL A 13 13.46 -12.84 -19.94
CA VAL A 13 12.98 -11.69 -20.73
C VAL A 13 13.95 -10.54 -20.54
N ASP A 14 14.37 -9.91 -21.64
CA ASP A 14 15.16 -8.68 -21.60
C ASP A 14 14.37 -7.57 -20.86
N PRO A 15 14.85 -7.07 -19.70
CA PRO A 15 14.16 -6.03 -18.94
C PRO A 15 13.90 -4.75 -19.74
N ALA A 16 14.74 -4.43 -20.73
CA ALA A 16 14.56 -3.26 -21.58
C ALA A 16 13.36 -3.38 -22.53
N LYS A 17 12.87 -4.61 -22.76
CA LYS A 17 11.66 -4.89 -23.55
C LYS A 17 10.39 -4.92 -22.71
N VAL A 18 10.50 -4.86 -21.39
CA VAL A 18 9.34 -4.85 -20.49
C VAL A 18 8.80 -3.42 -20.38
N TYR A 19 7.57 -3.22 -20.82
CA TYR A 19 6.84 -1.98 -20.62
C TYR A 19 5.83 -2.13 -19.47
N SER A 20 6.18 -1.60 -18.30
CA SER A 20 5.41 -1.69 -17.07
C SER A 20 4.32 -0.61 -17.02
N VAL A 21 3.08 -1.02 -17.28
CA VAL A 21 1.88 -0.19 -17.11
C VAL A 21 1.25 -0.43 -15.75
N SER A 22 0.99 0.64 -15.02
CA SER A 22 0.35 0.56 -13.70
C SER A 22 -1.03 1.21 -13.70
N VAL A 23 -2.04 0.48 -13.24
CA VAL A 23 -3.42 0.96 -13.11
C VAL A 23 -3.67 1.39 -11.67
N MET A 24 -3.99 2.66 -11.46
CA MET A 24 -4.06 3.24 -10.11
C MET A 24 -5.37 4.02 -9.88
N PRO A 25 -5.95 3.97 -8.67
CA PRO A 25 -7.11 4.80 -8.33
C PRO A 25 -6.74 6.27 -8.05
N CYS A 26 -5.44 6.59 -7.97
CA CYS A 26 -4.91 7.88 -7.57
C CYS A 26 -4.10 8.54 -8.70
N THR A 27 -4.27 9.85 -8.88
CA THR A 27 -3.47 10.63 -9.84
C THR A 27 -2.06 10.91 -9.35
N ALA A 28 -1.82 10.93 -8.03
CA ALA A 28 -0.49 11.17 -7.46
C ALA A 28 0.56 10.14 -7.93
N LYS A 29 0.13 8.89 -8.18
CA LYS A 29 0.99 7.82 -8.70
C LYS A 29 1.61 8.16 -10.06
N LYS A 30 0.95 8.99 -10.88
CA LYS A 30 1.53 9.49 -12.15
C LYS A 30 2.80 10.28 -11.90
N TRP A 31 2.76 11.21 -10.94
CA TRP A 31 3.93 11.98 -10.55
C TRP A 31 4.98 11.11 -9.84
N GLU A 32 4.54 10.18 -8.98
CA GLU A 32 5.42 9.30 -8.21
C GLU A 32 6.38 8.52 -9.10
N THR A 33 5.94 8.04 -10.26
CA THR A 33 6.81 7.29 -11.20
C THR A 33 8.06 8.05 -11.64
N ARG A 34 8.05 9.38 -11.59
CA ARG A 34 9.16 10.26 -12.01
C ARG A 34 9.72 11.11 -10.88
N ARG A 35 9.37 10.78 -9.63
CA ARG A 35 9.68 11.60 -8.45
C ARG A 35 11.19 11.84 -8.27
N ASN A 36 11.99 10.78 -8.36
CA ASN A 36 13.44 10.80 -8.15
C ASN A 36 14.11 9.57 -8.76
N ASP A 37 15.43 9.45 -8.60
CA ASP A 37 16.21 8.34 -9.15
C ASP A 37 15.95 6.99 -8.47
N ASP A 38 15.36 6.97 -7.26
CA ASP A 38 14.92 5.71 -6.63
C ASP A 38 13.86 4.99 -7.48
N MET A 39 13.15 5.72 -8.36
CA MET A 39 12.17 5.14 -9.30
C MET A 39 12.82 4.45 -10.50
N LYS A 40 14.16 4.33 -10.51
CA LYS A 40 14.95 3.58 -11.50
C LYS A 40 15.72 2.43 -10.85
N SER A 41 15.21 1.91 -9.73
CA SER A 41 15.92 0.94 -8.88
C SER A 41 16.26 -0.37 -9.59
N ALA A 42 15.50 -0.76 -10.61
CA ALA A 42 15.81 -1.94 -11.42
C ALA A 42 17.01 -1.76 -12.39
N GLY A 43 17.55 -0.55 -12.57
CA GLY A 43 18.69 -0.31 -13.46
C GLY A 43 18.37 -0.30 -14.96
N HIS A 44 17.10 -0.53 -15.34
CA HIS A 44 16.64 -0.62 -16.72
C HIS A 44 15.65 0.50 -17.07
N GLY A 45 16.05 1.75 -16.79
CA GLY A 45 15.16 2.91 -16.88
C GLY A 45 14.21 3.02 -15.69
N TYR A 46 13.05 3.64 -15.90
CA TYR A 46 12.06 3.77 -14.83
C TYR A 46 11.38 2.43 -14.54
N ASP A 47 11.17 2.18 -13.26
CA ASP A 47 10.56 0.97 -12.72
C ASP A 47 9.11 0.76 -13.19
N VAL A 48 8.39 1.87 -13.37
CA VAL A 48 7.04 1.94 -13.93
C VAL A 48 7.09 2.95 -15.07
N ASP A 49 6.78 2.52 -16.29
CA ASP A 49 6.91 3.36 -17.48
C ASP A 49 5.79 4.39 -17.56
N ILE A 50 4.56 3.95 -17.24
CA ILE A 50 3.37 4.79 -17.23
C ILE A 50 2.38 4.35 -16.15
N VAL A 51 1.66 5.33 -15.61
CA VAL A 51 0.49 5.10 -14.77
C VAL A 51 -0.76 5.62 -15.49
N ILE A 52 -1.78 4.76 -15.55
CA ILE A 52 -3.12 5.12 -15.97
C ILE A 52 -4.08 5.01 -14.79
N THR A 53 -5.12 5.82 -14.79
CA THR A 53 -6.16 5.77 -13.77
C THR A 53 -7.18 4.69 -14.09
N THR A 54 -7.91 4.21 -13.08
CA THR A 54 -9.07 3.32 -13.28
C THR A 54 -10.07 3.90 -14.27
N ARG A 55 -10.26 5.23 -14.30
CA ARG A 55 -11.13 5.91 -15.27
C ARG A 55 -10.59 5.87 -16.69
N GLU A 56 -9.28 6.00 -16.87
CA GLU A 56 -8.64 5.91 -18.19
C GLU A 56 -8.74 4.48 -18.74
N LEU A 57 -8.44 3.47 -17.92
CA LEU A 57 -8.63 2.07 -18.30
C LEU A 57 -10.08 1.77 -18.67
N ALA A 58 -11.05 2.21 -17.85
CA ALA A 58 -12.46 1.99 -18.14
C ALA A 58 -12.91 2.61 -19.47
N ARG A 59 -12.32 3.75 -19.88
CA ARG A 59 -12.58 4.34 -21.20
C ARG A 59 -11.97 3.51 -22.32
N MET A 60 -10.75 3.02 -22.16
CA MET A 60 -10.09 2.15 -23.15
C MET A 60 -10.88 0.85 -23.38
N ILE A 61 -11.34 0.20 -22.31
CA ILE A 61 -12.18 -1.01 -22.38
C ILE A 61 -13.46 -0.74 -23.17
N LYS A 62 -14.16 0.38 -22.87
CA LYS A 62 -15.38 0.77 -23.60
C LYS A 62 -15.10 1.10 -25.08
N GLN A 63 -14.00 1.77 -25.38
CA GLN A 63 -13.59 2.08 -26.75
C GLN A 63 -13.23 0.84 -27.56
N ALA A 64 -12.68 -0.19 -26.91
CA ALA A 64 -12.40 -1.49 -27.53
C ALA A 64 -13.66 -2.33 -27.76
N GLY A 65 -14.85 -1.87 -27.33
CA GLY A 65 -16.11 -2.62 -27.45
C GLY A 65 -16.21 -3.80 -26.48
N VAL A 66 -15.37 -3.84 -25.43
CA VAL A 66 -15.37 -4.94 -24.45
C VAL A 66 -16.44 -4.70 -23.38
N GLU A 67 -17.34 -5.66 -23.23
CA GLU A 67 -18.38 -5.64 -22.21
C GLU A 67 -17.96 -6.46 -20.99
N ILE A 68 -17.25 -5.80 -20.06
CA ILE A 68 -16.60 -6.46 -18.92
C ILE A 68 -17.55 -7.31 -18.05
N LEU A 69 -18.83 -6.94 -17.97
CA LEU A 69 -19.83 -7.65 -17.17
C LEU A 69 -20.33 -8.96 -17.81
N LYS A 70 -19.96 -9.21 -19.08
CA LYS A 70 -20.30 -10.44 -19.80
C LYS A 70 -19.11 -11.39 -19.97
N LEU A 71 -17.94 -11.01 -19.45
CA LEU A 71 -16.77 -11.87 -19.48
C LEU A 71 -16.91 -12.93 -18.38
N ASP A 72 -16.44 -14.13 -18.68
CA ASP A 72 -16.25 -15.16 -17.68
C ASP A 72 -15.11 -14.74 -16.72
N ASP A 73 -15.20 -15.18 -15.47
CA ASP A 73 -14.14 -14.94 -14.49
C ASP A 73 -12.87 -15.72 -14.91
N GLU A 74 -11.72 -15.06 -14.85
CA GLU A 74 -10.40 -15.68 -15.03
C GLU A 74 -9.46 -15.36 -13.86
N GLU A 75 -8.47 -16.22 -13.65
CA GLU A 75 -7.41 -15.94 -12.71
C GLU A 75 -6.42 -14.94 -13.31
N ALA A 76 -6.03 -13.93 -12.50
CA ALA A 76 -4.98 -13.02 -12.89
C ALA A 76 -3.61 -13.69 -12.89
N ASP A 77 -2.75 -13.30 -13.84
CA ASP A 77 -1.35 -13.71 -13.85
C ASP A 77 -0.64 -13.37 -12.55
N SER A 78 0.26 -14.27 -12.13
CA SER A 78 0.97 -14.18 -10.85
C SER A 78 2.49 -14.22 -11.03
N PRO A 79 3.10 -13.21 -11.67
CA PRO A 79 4.54 -13.21 -11.98
C PRO A 79 5.44 -13.26 -10.73
N LEU A 80 4.93 -12.80 -9.58
CA LEU A 80 5.65 -12.78 -8.30
C LEU A 80 5.04 -13.72 -7.25
N GLY A 81 4.13 -14.60 -7.66
CA GLY A 81 3.41 -15.51 -6.76
C GLY A 81 2.15 -14.90 -6.14
N PRO A 82 1.39 -15.71 -5.39
CA PRO A 82 0.05 -15.36 -4.92
C PRO A 82 0.09 -14.17 -3.95
N TYR A 83 -0.89 -13.27 -4.04
CA TYR A 83 -1.06 -12.20 -3.06
C TYR A 83 -1.84 -12.70 -1.84
N THR A 84 -1.62 -12.07 -0.68
CA THR A 84 -2.37 -12.39 0.55
C THR A 84 -3.50 -11.38 0.76
N GLY A 85 -4.49 -11.73 1.59
CA GLY A 85 -5.58 -10.80 1.93
C GLY A 85 -5.11 -9.49 2.56
N ALA A 86 -3.92 -9.47 3.19
CA ALA A 86 -3.29 -8.24 3.68
C ALA A 86 -2.87 -7.30 2.54
N GLY A 87 -2.43 -7.85 1.39
CA GLY A 87 -2.17 -7.09 0.17
C GLY A 87 -3.44 -6.50 -0.44
N THR A 88 -4.56 -7.23 -0.35
CA THR A 88 -5.85 -6.79 -0.90
C THR A 88 -6.42 -5.58 -0.14
N ILE A 89 -6.33 -5.54 1.19
CA ILE A 89 -6.92 -4.46 1.99
C ILE A 89 -6.16 -3.12 1.86
N PHE A 90 -4.97 -3.10 1.26
CA PHE A 90 -4.16 -1.89 1.10
C PHE A 90 -4.92 -0.73 0.43
N GLY A 91 -5.87 -1.04 -0.46
CA GLY A 91 -6.71 -0.06 -1.15
C GLY A 91 -7.78 0.63 -0.29
N ALA A 92 -8.02 0.15 0.93
CA ALA A 92 -8.99 0.74 1.86
C ALA A 92 -8.30 1.60 2.93
N THR A 93 -8.97 2.65 3.40
CA THR A 93 -8.47 3.50 4.49
C THR A 93 -8.17 2.67 5.73
N GLY A 94 -6.91 2.65 6.16
CA GLY A 94 -6.43 1.88 7.31
C GLY A 94 -6.01 0.45 7.00
N GLY A 95 -6.17 -0.02 5.76
CA GLY A 95 -5.74 -1.37 5.38
C GLY A 95 -4.23 -1.55 5.37
N VAL A 96 -3.46 -0.50 5.04
CA VAL A 96 -1.99 -0.49 5.20
C VAL A 96 -1.60 -0.70 6.65
N MET A 97 -2.23 0.06 7.56
CA MET A 97 -2.00 -0.02 9.00
C MET A 97 -2.34 -1.42 9.52
N GLU A 98 -3.50 -1.95 9.15
CA GLU A 98 -3.94 -3.29 9.54
C GLU A 98 -2.99 -4.38 9.02
N ALA A 99 -2.55 -4.30 7.76
CA ALA A 99 -1.57 -5.24 7.21
C ALA A 99 -0.21 -5.15 7.93
N ALA A 100 0.28 -3.94 8.22
CA ALA A 100 1.54 -3.72 8.92
C ALA A 100 1.49 -4.25 10.36
N VAL A 101 0.41 -4.00 11.08
CA VAL A 101 0.19 -4.51 12.45
C VAL A 101 0.18 -6.04 12.47
N ARG A 102 -0.54 -6.69 11.55
CA ARG A 102 -0.56 -8.16 11.43
C ARG A 102 0.85 -8.72 11.23
N GLY A 103 1.59 -8.14 10.28
CA GLY A 103 2.97 -8.56 9.99
C GLY A 103 3.92 -8.35 11.16
N ALA A 104 3.88 -7.17 11.80
CA ALA A 104 4.70 -6.84 12.95
C ALA A 104 4.41 -7.78 14.14
N TYR A 105 3.13 -8.04 14.41
CA TYR A 105 2.72 -8.94 15.49
C TYR A 105 3.31 -10.35 15.30
N PHE A 106 3.16 -10.94 14.11
CA PHE A 106 3.73 -12.24 13.82
C PHE A 106 5.26 -12.25 13.91
N LEU A 107 5.93 -11.22 13.36
CA LEU A 107 7.39 -11.17 13.35
C LEU A 107 7.99 -11.11 14.76
N VAL A 108 7.33 -10.39 15.68
CA VAL A 108 7.78 -10.21 17.08
C VAL A 108 7.36 -11.40 17.96
N THR A 109 6.10 -11.82 17.88
CA THR A 109 5.56 -12.84 18.80
C THR A 109 5.75 -14.27 18.31
N LYS A 110 6.05 -14.44 17.01
CA LYS A 110 6.02 -15.73 16.29
C LYS A 110 4.66 -16.44 16.36
N LYS A 111 3.60 -15.69 16.64
CA LYS A 111 2.22 -16.16 16.75
C LYS A 111 1.32 -15.32 15.86
N GLU A 112 0.29 -15.95 15.31
CA GLU A 112 -0.76 -15.24 14.59
C GLU A 112 -1.65 -14.48 15.58
N MET A 113 -2.20 -13.35 15.13
CA MET A 113 -3.24 -12.66 15.90
C MET A 113 -4.51 -13.52 15.96
N SER A 114 -5.14 -13.59 17.13
CA SER A 114 -6.39 -14.34 17.32
C SER A 114 -7.55 -13.77 16.50
N ASP A 115 -7.62 -12.45 16.38
CA ASP A 115 -8.48 -11.76 15.42
C ASP A 115 -7.61 -10.91 14.50
N VAL A 116 -7.55 -11.29 13.23
CA VAL A 116 -6.83 -10.53 12.20
C VAL A 116 -7.51 -9.19 11.91
N ASN A 117 -8.80 -9.02 12.24
CA ASN A 117 -9.53 -7.80 12.01
C ASN A 117 -9.13 -6.72 13.01
N PHE A 118 -8.20 -5.86 12.61
CA PHE A 118 -7.82 -4.70 13.42
C PHE A 118 -8.85 -3.57 13.25
N LYS A 119 -9.99 -3.72 13.93
CA LYS A 119 -11.13 -2.80 13.86
C LYS A 119 -10.79 -1.33 14.11
N PRO A 120 -9.86 -0.95 15.01
CA PRO A 120 -9.53 0.46 15.24
C PRO A 120 -8.95 1.17 14.01
N ALA A 121 -8.37 0.47 13.03
CA ALA A 121 -7.91 1.10 11.80
C ALA A 121 -9.01 1.28 10.74
N ARG A 122 -10.17 0.62 10.89
CA ARG A 122 -11.25 0.61 9.88
C ARG A 122 -12.21 1.78 10.06
N GLY A 123 -12.97 2.09 9.01
CA GLY A 123 -13.95 3.17 9.00
C GLY A 123 -13.45 4.47 8.35
N LEU A 124 -14.33 5.47 8.30
CA LEU A 124 -14.13 6.74 7.58
C LEU A 124 -13.94 7.95 8.50
N GLU A 125 -13.79 7.71 9.81
CA GLU A 125 -13.43 8.78 10.75
C GLU A 125 -12.12 9.46 10.36
N GLY A 126 -12.07 10.78 10.56
CA GLY A 126 -10.97 11.62 10.07
C GLY A 126 -9.61 11.28 10.66
N VAL A 127 -9.56 11.01 11.97
CA VAL A 127 -8.39 10.46 12.65
C VAL A 127 -8.87 9.26 13.46
N LYS A 128 -8.25 8.11 13.24
CA LYS A 128 -8.49 6.91 14.03
C LYS A 128 -7.25 6.60 14.84
N GLU A 129 -7.41 6.17 16.07
CA GLU A 129 -6.31 5.85 16.96
C GLU A 129 -6.54 4.45 17.54
N GLY A 130 -5.46 3.72 17.77
CA GLY A 130 -5.51 2.38 18.32
C GLY A 130 -4.24 2.00 19.04
N GLU A 131 -4.33 0.96 19.87
CA GLU A 131 -3.18 0.35 20.53
C GLU A 131 -3.22 -1.15 20.26
N VAL A 132 -2.05 -1.72 19.96
CA VAL A 132 -1.85 -3.15 19.77
C VAL A 132 -0.91 -3.64 20.86
N ASP A 133 -1.38 -4.55 21.71
CA ASP A 133 -0.57 -5.22 22.72
C ASP A 133 0.04 -6.49 22.14
N PHE A 134 1.36 -6.61 22.24
CA PHE A 134 2.10 -7.76 21.72
C PHE A 134 2.23 -8.88 22.76
N GLY A 135 1.67 -8.71 23.95
CA GLY A 135 1.65 -9.70 25.03
C GLY A 135 3.01 -9.90 25.72
N ASN A 136 4.03 -9.14 25.32
CA ASN A 136 5.39 -9.14 25.88
C ASN A 136 5.70 -7.84 26.64
N GLY A 137 4.69 -7.04 26.96
CA GLY A 137 4.83 -5.71 27.57
C GLY A 137 5.08 -4.57 26.57
N THR A 138 5.25 -4.87 25.28
CA THR A 138 5.32 -3.85 24.23
C THR A 138 3.93 -3.49 23.72
N LYS A 139 3.58 -2.21 23.81
CA LYS A 139 2.32 -1.66 23.31
C LYS A 139 2.60 -0.68 22.18
N ILE A 140 2.08 -1.00 20.99
CA ILE A 140 2.26 -0.17 19.81
C ILE A 140 1.01 0.69 19.61
N LYS A 141 1.14 1.97 19.94
CA LYS A 141 0.17 3.02 19.62
C LYS A 141 0.26 3.41 18.15
N ILE A 142 -0.88 3.50 17.49
CA ILE A 142 -0.99 3.85 16.07
C ILE A 142 -2.07 4.90 15.83
N ALA A 143 -1.90 5.67 14.76
CA ALA A 143 -2.93 6.56 14.25
C ALA A 143 -3.14 6.34 12.75
N VAL A 144 -4.33 6.60 12.24
CA VAL A 144 -4.64 6.60 10.81
C VAL A 144 -5.35 7.92 10.49
N ALA A 145 -4.66 8.80 9.77
CA ALA A 145 -5.25 10.04 9.27
C ALA A 145 -5.90 9.81 7.90
N HIS A 146 -7.22 9.91 7.83
CA HIS A 146 -7.97 9.88 6.58
C HIS A 146 -8.20 11.31 6.09
N GLN A 147 -7.90 11.58 4.82
CA GLN A 147 -7.97 12.91 4.18
C GLN A 147 -6.93 13.91 4.69
N MET A 148 -6.45 14.77 3.79
CA MET A 148 -5.38 15.72 4.11
C MET A 148 -5.76 16.73 5.20
N GLY A 149 -7.03 17.10 5.31
CA GLY A 149 -7.51 18.05 6.33
C GLY A 149 -7.30 17.58 7.77
N ASN A 150 -7.17 16.27 8.00
CA ASN A 150 -7.00 15.70 9.33
C ASN A 150 -5.52 15.48 9.71
N ILE A 151 -4.60 15.67 8.76
CA ILE A 151 -3.16 15.44 8.99
C ILE A 151 -2.61 16.40 10.05
N ALA A 152 -3.00 17.67 9.99
CA ALA A 152 -2.52 18.69 10.93
C ALA A 152 -2.81 18.30 12.38
N ALA A 153 -4.01 17.80 12.66
CA ALA A 153 -4.40 17.37 14.01
C ALA A 153 -3.48 16.27 14.58
N VAL A 154 -3.03 15.32 13.74
CA VAL A 154 -2.10 14.27 14.15
C VAL A 154 -0.68 14.82 14.32
N LEU A 155 -0.21 15.64 13.36
CA LEU A 155 1.13 16.21 13.40
C LEU A 155 1.32 17.18 14.56
N ASP A 156 0.29 17.95 14.93
CA ASP A 156 0.38 18.91 16.02
C ASP A 156 0.49 18.21 17.38
N LYS A 157 -0.18 17.06 17.58
CA LYS A 157 0.05 16.20 18.76
C LYS A 157 1.49 15.70 18.83
N ILE A 158 2.06 15.28 17.71
CA ILE A 158 3.44 14.80 17.63
C ILE A 158 4.43 15.94 17.93
N ARG A 159 4.22 17.12 17.34
CA ARG A 159 5.05 18.31 17.59
C ARG A 159 4.99 18.75 19.04
N ALA A 160 3.79 18.82 19.62
CA ALA A 160 3.62 19.18 21.02
C ALA A 160 4.34 18.20 21.97
N ALA A 161 4.28 16.90 21.70
CA ALA A 161 5.02 15.90 22.47
C ALA A 161 6.54 16.09 22.34
N ARG A 162 7.04 16.28 21.12
CA ARG A 162 8.45 16.57 20.84
C ARG A 162 8.93 17.82 21.56
N ASP A 163 8.20 18.91 21.45
CA ASP A 163 8.58 20.22 22.02
C ASP A 163 8.55 20.19 23.55
N ALA A 164 7.70 19.34 24.14
CA ALA A 164 7.65 19.08 25.58
C ALA A 164 8.68 18.02 26.06
N GLY A 165 9.52 17.48 25.18
CA GLY A 165 10.49 16.41 25.51
C GLY A 165 9.84 15.08 25.93
N LYS A 166 8.60 14.84 25.51
CA LYS A 166 7.83 13.62 25.81
C LYS A 166 7.97 12.60 24.68
N GLU A 167 7.69 11.34 25.00
CA GLU A 167 7.61 10.28 24.01
C GLU A 167 6.54 10.60 22.94
N PRO A 168 6.77 10.30 21.66
CA PRO A 168 5.78 10.47 20.62
C PRO A 168 4.46 9.76 20.96
N PRO A 169 3.30 10.37 20.68
CA PRO A 169 2.00 9.79 21.01
C PRO A 169 1.70 8.51 20.21
N TYR A 170 2.33 8.35 19.05
CA TYR A 170 2.15 7.22 18.14
C TYR A 170 3.50 6.69 17.67
N HIS A 171 3.61 5.37 17.53
CA HIS A 171 4.78 4.69 16.97
C HIS A 171 4.67 4.55 15.45
N PHE A 172 3.44 4.52 14.92
CA PHE A 172 3.17 4.47 13.48
C PHE A 172 1.91 5.26 13.14
N VAL A 173 1.96 6.06 12.07
CA VAL A 173 0.88 6.93 11.58
C VAL A 173 0.64 6.66 10.09
#